data_AF-A0A124FY05-F1
#
_entry.id   AF-A0A124FY05-F1
#
_cell.length_a   1.000
_cell.length_b   1.000
_cell.length_c   1.000
_cell.angle_alpha   90.00
_cell.angle_beta   90.00
_cell.angle_gamma   90.00
#
_symmetry.space_group_name_H-M   'P 1'
#
loop_
_entity.id
_entity.type
_entity.pdbx_description
1 polymer ?
#
loop_
_entity_poly.entity_id
_entity_poly.type
_entity_poly.pdbx_seq_one_letter_code
_entity_poly.pdbx_strand_id
1 'polypeptide(L)'
;MTQIIEHLLILITDYVVGITLLIGFIGGIVKFWQWISIKNSEDKKNKFNTYHQLIKDLVEPENENKDMRRDRQIAIIYELRNYRKYFPVTTRILEDLREVWLHPKNKRLIDEIVLTLNYIRTCRLWRWSIKD
;
A
#
# COMPACT_ATOMS: atom_id res chain seq x y z
N MET A 1 -14.35 25.68 61.28
CA MET A 1 -14.47 26.41 59.99
C MET A 1 -13.30 26.06 59.07
N THR A 2 -12.05 26.14 59.54
CA THR A 2 -10.82 25.77 58.80
C THR A 2 -10.77 24.32 58.32
N GLN A 3 -11.07 23.31 59.16
CA GLN A 3 -11.07 21.90 58.73
C GLN A 3 -12.05 21.58 57.58
N ILE A 4 -13.24 22.18 57.59
CA ILE A 4 -14.25 21.96 56.54
C ILE A 4 -13.75 22.50 55.19
N ILE A 5 -13.05 23.63 55.22
CA ILE A 5 -12.45 24.25 54.02
C ILE A 5 -11.34 23.36 53.46
N GLU A 6 -10.48 22.80 54.32
CA GLU A 6 -9.39 21.90 53.90
C GLU A 6 -9.93 20.63 53.23
N HIS A 7 -10.95 19.99 53.80
CA HIS A 7 -11.57 18.81 53.20
C HIS A 7 -12.23 19.11 51.84
N LEU A 8 -12.89 20.26 51.72
CA LEU A 8 -13.47 20.71 50.44
C LEU A 8 -12.39 20.96 49.38
N LEU A 9 -11.27 21.57 49.77
CA LEU A 9 -10.15 21.81 48.87
C LEU A 9 -9.55 20.50 48.34
N ILE A 10 -9.31 19.52 49.21
CA ILE A 10 -8.78 18.21 48.83
C ILE A 10 -9.72 17.51 47.84
N LEU A 11 -11.02 17.53 48.12
CA LEU A 11 -12.02 16.92 47.24
C LEU A 11 -12.03 17.59 45.86
N ILE A 12 -12.00 18.92 45.80
CA ILE A 12 -11.92 19.65 44.52
C ILE A 12 -10.63 19.29 43.76
N THR A 13 -9.48 19.23 44.43
CA THR A 13 -8.21 18.90 43.77
C THR A 13 -8.20 17.50 43.18
N ASP A 14 -8.76 16.50 43.88
CA ASP A 14 -8.83 15.12 43.37
C ASP A 14 -9.70 15.02 42.11
N TYR A 15 -10.84 15.71 42.09
CA TYR A 15 -11.70 15.78 40.90
C TYR A 15 -10.99 16.47 39.72
N VAL A 16 -10.30 17.58 39.98
CA VAL A 16 -9.54 18.30 38.93
C VAL A 16 -8.42 17.43 38.36
N VAL A 17 -7.70 16.69 39.20
CA VAL A 17 -6.65 15.74 38.75
C VAL A 17 -7.27 14.64 37.90
N GLY A 18 -8.37 14.02 38.36
CA GLY A 18 -9.07 12.98 37.60
C GLY A 18 -9.55 13.47 36.23
N ILE A 19 -10.15 14.65 36.16
CA ILE A 19 -10.60 15.27 34.90
C ILE A 19 -9.41 15.56 33.98
N THR A 20 -8.31 16.08 34.52
CA THR A 20 -7.10 16.38 33.73
C THR A 20 -6.50 15.11 33.12
N LEU A 21 -6.42 14.02 33.89
CA LEU A 21 -5.97 12.73 33.39
C LEU A 21 -6.90 12.18 32.31
N LEU A 22 -8.22 12.29 32.49
CA LEU A 22 -9.20 11.85 31.49
C LEU A 22 -9.08 12.64 30.18
N ILE A 23 -8.96 13.97 30.26
CA ILE A 23 -8.76 14.82 29.08
C ILE A 23 -7.46 14.45 28.36
N GLY A 24 -6.37 14.25 29.12
CA GLY A 24 -5.08 13.82 28.57
C GLY A 24 -5.20 12.47 27.87
N PHE A 25 -5.89 11.51 28.48
CA PHE A 25 -6.08 10.17 27.93
C PHE A 25 -6.91 10.17 26.64
N ILE A 26 -8.03 10.92 26.63
CA ILE A 26 -8.87 11.10 25.44
C ILE A 26 -8.07 11.78 24.33
N GLY A 27 -7.31 12.83 24.66
CA GLY A 27 -6.43 13.51 23.71
C GLY A 27 -5.40 12.56 23.09
N GLY A 28 -4.79 11.70 23.91
CA GLY A 28 -3.86 10.67 23.47
C GLY A 28 -4.49 9.66 22.50
N ILE A 29 -5.69 9.16 22.82
CA ILE A 29 -6.45 8.25 21.94
C ILE A 29 -6.74 8.92 20.60
N VAL A 30 -7.28 10.13 20.60
CA VAL A 30 -7.62 10.86 19.35
C VAL A 30 -6.37 11.06 18.49
N LYS A 31 -5.24 11.45 19.08
CA LYS A 31 -3.97 11.62 18.35
C LYS A 31 -3.45 10.29 17.79
N PHE A 32 -3.57 9.21 18.55
CA PHE A 32 -3.17 7.88 18.09
C PHE A 32 -4.02 7.41 16.89
N TRP A 33 -5.34 7.57 16.95
CA TRP A 33 -6.23 7.25 15.83
C TRP A 33 -5.95 8.11 14.60
N GLN A 34 -5.69 9.40 14.80
CA GLN A 34 -5.31 10.32 13.72
C GLN A 34 -4.01 9.87 13.04
N TRP A 35 -3.00 9.50 13.82
CA TRP A 35 -1.73 8.99 13.30
C TRP A 35 -1.90 7.71 12.47
N ILE A 36 -2.67 6.73 12.98
CA ILE A 36 -2.98 5.50 12.23
C ILE A 36 -3.70 5.82 10.92
N SER A 37 -4.68 6.72 10.95
CA SER A 37 -5.45 7.10 9.77
C SER A 37 -4.58 7.76 8.70
N ILE A 38 -3.72 8.71 9.12
CA ILE A 38 -2.77 9.39 8.22
C ILE A 38 -1.81 8.37 7.62
N LYS A 39 -1.23 7.50 8.45
CA LYS A 39 -0.26 6.49 7.99
C LYS A 39 -0.87 5.53 6.97
N ASN A 40 -2.09 5.07 7.23
CA ASN A 40 -2.83 4.21 6.30
C ASN A 40 -3.13 4.92 4.96
N SER A 41 -3.37 6.23 4.99
CA SER A 41 -3.59 7.04 3.78
C SER A 41 -2.30 7.19 2.98
N GLU A 42 -1.20 7.51 3.65
CA GLU A 42 0.13 7.59 3.05
C GLU A 42 0.55 6.28 2.39
N ASP A 43 0.40 5.16 3.08
CA ASP A 43 0.77 3.85 2.54
C ASP A 43 -0.05 3.49 1.29
N LYS A 44 -1.33 3.88 1.24
CA LYS A 44 -2.17 3.72 0.04
C LYS A 44 -1.68 4.60 -1.11
N LYS A 45 -1.35 5.86 -0.82
CA LYS A 45 -0.83 6.81 -1.83
C LYS A 45 0.53 6.37 -2.36
N ASN A 46 1.41 5.91 -1.48
CA ASN A 46 2.72 5.38 -1.85
C ASN A 46 2.58 4.17 -2.76
N LYS A 47 1.77 3.17 -2.37
CA LYS A 47 1.50 1.99 -3.23
C LYS A 47 0.90 2.38 -4.58
N PHE A 48 -0.01 3.35 -4.61
CA PHE A 48 -0.56 3.88 -5.85
C PHE A 48 0.54 4.50 -6.72
N ASN A 49 1.35 5.40 -6.17
CA ASN A 49 2.41 6.09 -6.90
C ASN A 49 3.47 5.10 -7.42
N THR A 50 3.93 4.19 -6.57
CA THR A 50 4.93 3.17 -6.96
C THR A 50 4.39 2.27 -8.07
N TYR A 51 3.13 1.84 -8.00
CA TYR A 51 2.53 1.06 -9.09
C TYR A 51 2.54 1.82 -10.42
N HIS A 52 2.14 3.09 -10.42
CA HIS A 52 2.10 3.89 -11.65
C HIS A 52 3.52 4.15 -12.18
N GLN A 53 4.48 4.37 -11.29
CA GLN A 53 5.88 4.52 -11.67
C GLN A 53 6.42 3.23 -12.31
N LEU A 54 6.13 2.05 -11.74
CA LEU A 54 6.53 0.77 -12.31
C LEU A 54 5.94 0.55 -13.71
N ILE A 55 4.68 0.91 -13.94
CA ILE A 55 4.05 0.81 -15.26
C ILE A 55 4.71 1.79 -16.25
N LYS A 56 4.95 3.04 -15.83
CA LYS A 56 5.65 4.03 -16.64
C LYS A 56 7.04 3.53 -17.04
N ASP A 57 7.80 3.08 -16.05
CA ASP A 57 9.14 2.54 -16.22
C ASP A 57 9.15 1.25 -17.05
N LEU A 58 8.05 0.51 -17.17
CA LEU A 58 7.98 -0.71 -17.99
C LEU A 58 7.90 -0.38 -19.49
N VAL A 59 7.21 0.70 -19.83
CA VAL A 59 6.82 1.04 -21.21
C VAL A 59 7.69 2.14 -21.79
N GLU A 60 8.12 3.11 -20.97
CA GLU A 60 8.94 4.24 -21.41
C GLU A 60 10.44 3.94 -21.28
N PRO A 61 11.26 4.22 -22.30
CA PRO A 61 12.72 4.14 -22.19
C PRO A 61 13.26 5.24 -21.27
N GLU A 62 14.26 4.91 -20.45
CA GLU A 62 14.88 5.82 -19.46
C GLU A 62 15.62 7.01 -20.12
N ASN A 63 15.96 6.91 -21.40
CA ASN A 63 16.49 8.00 -22.24
C ASN A 63 16.05 7.80 -23.69
N GLU A 64 15.81 8.89 -24.42
CA GLU A 64 15.41 8.87 -25.85
C GLU A 64 16.36 8.07 -26.76
N ASN A 65 17.60 7.83 -26.33
CA ASN A 65 18.64 7.13 -27.09
C ASN A 65 19.15 5.82 -26.46
N LYS A 66 18.49 5.28 -25.42
CA LYS A 66 18.88 3.99 -24.83
C LYS A 66 17.68 3.08 -24.62
N ASP A 67 17.72 1.92 -25.28
CA ASP A 67 16.87 0.79 -24.95
C ASP A 67 16.96 0.48 -23.45
N MET A 68 15.81 0.33 -22.81
CA MET A 68 15.77 -0.06 -21.42
C MET A 68 16.42 -1.43 -21.22
N ARG A 69 17.17 -1.58 -20.13
CA ARG A 69 17.81 -2.86 -19.78
C ARG A 69 16.73 -3.92 -19.52
N ARG A 70 16.73 -4.99 -20.31
CA ARG A 70 15.73 -6.08 -20.21
C ARG A 70 15.60 -6.67 -18.81
N ASP A 71 16.69 -6.74 -18.04
CA ASP A 71 16.63 -7.27 -16.67
C ASP A 71 15.82 -6.35 -15.73
N ARG A 72 15.79 -5.03 -15.98
CA ARG A 72 14.92 -4.11 -15.25
C ARG A 72 13.45 -4.37 -15.59
N GLN A 73 13.12 -4.55 -16.86
CA GLN A 73 11.77 -4.88 -17.30
C GLN A 73 11.28 -6.20 -16.67
N ILE A 74 12.13 -7.23 -16.65
CA ILE A 74 11.84 -8.51 -15.98
C ILE A 74 11.54 -8.28 -14.49
N ALA A 75 12.40 -7.53 -13.79
CA ALA A 75 12.18 -7.22 -12.38
C ALA A 75 10.88 -6.45 -12.15
N ILE A 76 10.53 -5.49 -13.02
CA ILE A 76 9.26 -4.77 -12.94
C ILE A 76 8.07 -5.73 -13.12
N ILE A 77 8.10 -6.58 -14.16
CA ILE A 77 7.03 -7.56 -14.42
C ILE A 77 6.83 -8.49 -13.22
N TYR A 78 7.92 -8.93 -12.59
CA TYR A 78 7.87 -9.71 -11.36
C TYR A 78 7.23 -8.91 -10.21
N GLU A 79 7.65 -7.67 -9.98
CA GLU A 79 7.15 -6.84 -8.88
C GLU A 79 5.65 -6.51 -8.99
N LEU A 80 5.11 -6.42 -10.21
CA LEU A 80 3.68 -6.17 -10.42
C LEU A 80 2.76 -7.19 -9.73
N ARG A 81 3.24 -8.41 -9.47
CA ARG A 81 2.49 -9.46 -8.75
C ARG A 81 2.19 -9.11 -7.29
N ASN A 82 2.88 -8.13 -6.71
CA ASN A 82 2.67 -7.68 -5.32
C ASN A 82 1.44 -6.76 -5.19
N TYR A 83 0.90 -6.25 -6.31
CA TYR A 83 -0.16 -5.26 -6.34
C TYR A 83 -1.55 -5.89 -6.55
N ARG A 84 -2.01 -6.70 -5.59
CA ARG A 84 -3.28 -7.48 -5.67
C ARG A 84 -4.51 -6.67 -6.09
N LYS A 85 -4.62 -5.41 -5.66
CA LYS A 85 -5.73 -4.51 -6.02
C LYS A 85 -5.78 -4.22 -7.53
N TYR A 86 -4.62 -4.23 -8.19
CA TYR A 86 -4.45 -3.87 -9.60
C TYR A 86 -4.43 -5.07 -10.54
N PHE A 87 -4.48 -6.29 -10.03
CA PHE A 87 -4.47 -7.52 -10.83
C PHE A 87 -5.35 -7.49 -12.08
N PRO A 88 -6.62 -7.02 -12.06
CA PRO A 88 -7.44 -6.95 -13.27
C PRO A 88 -6.86 -6.05 -14.37
N VAL A 89 -6.24 -4.92 -14.02
CA VAL A 89 -5.62 -4.02 -15.00
C VAL A 89 -4.22 -4.51 -15.39
N THR A 90 -3.44 -5.00 -14.43
CA THR A 90 -2.13 -5.61 -14.67
C THR A 90 -2.23 -6.78 -15.64
N THR A 91 -3.27 -7.62 -15.52
CA THR A 91 -3.52 -8.74 -16.44
C THR A 91 -3.67 -8.25 -17.87
N ARG A 92 -4.53 -7.25 -18.10
CA ARG A 92 -4.77 -6.68 -19.44
C ARG A 92 -3.51 -6.07 -20.02
N ILE A 93 -2.81 -5.24 -19.25
CA ILE A 93 -1.56 -4.60 -19.69
C ILE A 93 -0.51 -5.65 -20.09
N LEU A 94 -0.31 -6.69 -19.27
CA LEU A 94 0.69 -7.72 -19.56
C LEU A 94 0.28 -8.62 -20.73
N GLU A 95 -1.02 -8.89 -20.91
CA GLU A 95 -1.53 -9.61 -22.10
C GLU A 95 -1.27 -8.80 -23.38
N ASP A 96 -1.58 -7.50 -23.39
CA ASP A 96 -1.32 -6.61 -24.52
C ASP A 96 0.18 -6.50 -24.82
N LEU A 97 1.02 -6.29 -23.79
CA LEU A 97 2.48 -6.20 -23.94
C LEU A 97 3.09 -7.49 -24.47
N ARG A 98 2.55 -8.64 -24.08
CA ARG A 98 3.02 -9.95 -24.57
C ARG A 98 2.83 -10.07 -26.07
N GLU A 99 1.72 -9.57 -26.61
CA GLU A 99 1.44 -9.59 -28.05
C GLU A 99 2.35 -8.62 -28.81
N VAL A 100 2.51 -7.39 -28.30
CA VAL A 100 3.36 -6.36 -28.91
C VAL A 100 4.84 -6.78 -28.91
N TRP A 101 5.31 -7.44 -27.85
CA TRP A 101 6.72 -7.84 -27.70
C TRP A 101 7.03 -9.24 -28.18
N LEU A 102 6.12 -9.86 -28.94
CA LEU A 102 6.26 -11.22 -29.47
C LEU A 102 7.39 -11.29 -30.51
N HIS A 103 8.62 -11.42 -30.02
CA HIS A 103 9.83 -11.48 -30.83
C HIS A 103 10.86 -12.41 -30.16
N PRO A 104 11.63 -13.23 -30.91
CA PRO A 104 12.58 -14.19 -30.33
C PRO A 104 13.59 -13.58 -29.36
N LYS A 105 14.01 -12.33 -29.63
CA LYS A 105 14.93 -11.58 -28.74
C LYS A 105 14.36 -11.29 -27.35
N ASN A 106 13.03 -11.30 -27.20
CA ASN A 106 12.32 -10.97 -25.96
C ASN A 106 11.85 -12.21 -25.19
N LYS A 107 12.31 -13.41 -25.55
CA LYS A 107 11.86 -14.67 -24.93
C LYS A 107 11.82 -14.61 -23.38
N ARG A 108 12.89 -14.14 -22.75
CA ARG A 108 12.96 -14.01 -21.27
C ARG A 108 11.88 -13.08 -20.69
N LEU A 109 11.51 -12.02 -21.40
CA LEU A 109 10.45 -11.10 -20.97
C LEU A 109 9.08 -11.75 -21.09
N ILE A 110 8.83 -12.43 -22.21
CA ILE A 110 7.59 -13.15 -22.45
C ILE A 110 7.39 -14.26 -21.41
N ASP A 111 8.45 -15.01 -21.09
CA ASP A 111 8.42 -16.04 -20.07
C ASP A 111 8.04 -15.45 -18.70
N GLU A 112 8.64 -14.32 -18.31
CA GLU A 112 8.30 -13.63 -17.05
C GLU A 112 6.85 -13.12 -17.03
N ILE A 113 6.37 -12.57 -18.15
CA ILE A 113 4.96 -12.15 -18.30
C ILE A 113 4.03 -13.34 -18.04
N VAL A 114 4.32 -14.50 -18.65
CA VAL A 114 3.52 -15.71 -18.49
C VAL A 114 3.53 -16.19 -17.03
N LEU A 115 4.68 -16.17 -16.36
CA LEU A 115 4.80 -16.52 -14.94
C LEU A 115 3.95 -15.59 -14.06
N THR A 116 4.05 -14.27 -14.27
CA THR A 116 3.26 -13.28 -13.52
C THR A 116 1.77 -13.42 -13.78
N LEU A 117 1.33 -13.62 -15.02
CA LEU A 117 -0.07 -13.85 -15.37
C LEU A 117 -0.63 -15.11 -14.69
N ASN A 118 0.14 -16.20 -14.69
CA ASN A 118 -0.26 -17.43 -14.01
C ASN A 118 -0.40 -17.23 -12.50
N TYR A 119 0.55 -16.54 -11.86
CA TYR A 119 0.45 -16.20 -10.45
C TYR A 119 -0.81 -15.38 -10.13
N ILE A 120 -1.09 -14.33 -10.94
CA ILE A 120 -2.28 -13.49 -10.77
C ILE A 120 -3.56 -14.33 -10.88
N ARG A 121 -3.65 -15.21 -11.88
CA ARG A 121 -4.81 -16.10 -12.08
C ARG A 121 -5.01 -17.04 -10.90
N THR A 122 -3.96 -17.72 -10.42
CA THR A 122 -4.03 -18.61 -9.25
C THR A 122 -4.49 -17.86 -8.00
N CYS A 123 -3.93 -16.68 -7.75
CA CYS A 123 -4.32 -15.85 -6.63
C CYS A 123 -5.77 -15.34 -6.73
N ARG A 124 -6.27 -15.10 -7.96
CA ARG A 124 -7.65 -14.69 -8.19
C ARG A 124 -8.60 -15.84 -7.91
N LEU A 125 -8.31 -17.05 -8.38
CA LEU A 125 -9.11 -18.25 -8.15
C LEU A 125 -9.22 -18.59 -6.66
N TRP A 126 -8.11 -18.52 -5.92
CA TRP A 126 -8.12 -18.74 -4.46
C TRP A 126 -9.06 -17.78 -3.72
N ARG A 127 -9.15 -16.52 -4.17
CA ARG A 127 -10.05 -15.53 -3.57
C ARG A 127 -11.53 -15.84 -3.80
N TRP A 128 -11.89 -16.49 -4.90
CA TRP A 128 -13.27 -16.92 -5.16
C TRP A 128 -13.64 -18.15 -4.33
N SER A 129 -12.72 -19.11 -4.19
CA SER A 129 -12.92 -20.35 -3.42
C SER A 129 -13.17 -20.18 -1.91
N ILE A 130 -12.91 -18.99 -1.33
CA ILE A 130 -13.13 -18.72 0.12
C ILE A 130 -14.46 -18.00 0.36
N LYS A 131 -15.11 -17.55 -0.72
CA LYS A 131 -16.41 -16.86 -0.63
C LYS A 131 -17.60 -17.80 -0.76
N ASP A 132 -17.36 -19.05 -1.14
CA ASP A 132 -18.33 -20.15 -1.21
C ASP A 132 -18.16 -21.04 0.03
#